data_AF-A0A2N5S189-F1
#
_entry.id   AF-A0A2N5S189-F1
#
_cell.length_a   1.000
_cell.length_b   1.000
_cell.length_c   1.000
_cell.angle_alpha   90.00
_cell.angle_beta   90.00
_cell.angle_gamma   90.00
#
_symmetry.space_group_name_H-M   'P 1'
#
loop_
_entity.id
_entity.type
_entity.pdbx_description
1 polymer ?
#
loop_
_entity_poly.entity_id
_entity_poly.type
_entity_poly.pdbx_seq_one_letter_code
_entity_poly.pdbx_strand_id
1 'polypeptide(L)'
;MTSMHDGAAKELSVGSGHSTSKRLFEDQTVSASVVFLYVAAGLVSHLPKYRLTIEKNQQLKVNLMLLDELRSVSSLDQLTGVLAANKLWVACHLVLLSLLTLWALTSRSSSSTSTPRPSRKPDSKMTPDPVKLDSPKDTPFTPQELSQFDGSDPSKPIYVAIKGIVFDVSSKRDVYGPGGSYHVFAGKDGSKGLGKSSLKPEDAVPDYSSLSQEELKVLDDWVAFFKKRYNIIGKVVQS
;
A
#
# COMPACT_ATOMS: atom_id res chain seq x y z
N MET A 1 31.12 18.03 -60.31
CA MET A 1 30.06 18.91 -59.80
C MET A 1 29.33 18.13 -58.70
N THR A 2 29.80 18.20 -57.45
CA THR A 2 29.27 19.08 -56.37
C THR A 2 27.79 18.77 -56.12
N SER A 3 27.35 18.19 -55.00
CA SER A 3 27.45 18.66 -53.61
C SER A 3 27.04 17.49 -52.69
N MET A 4 27.84 17.04 -51.71
CA MET A 4 27.88 17.53 -50.32
C MET A 4 26.49 17.70 -49.67
N HIS A 5 26.20 16.93 -48.62
CA HIS A 5 25.75 17.39 -47.31
C HIS A 5 25.87 16.26 -46.26
N ASP A 6 27.01 16.24 -45.57
CA ASP A 6 27.17 15.74 -44.20
C ASP A 6 26.53 16.73 -43.22
N GLY A 7 26.15 16.29 -42.02
CA GLY A 7 25.82 17.26 -40.96
C GLY A 7 25.16 16.73 -39.69
N ALA A 8 25.96 16.03 -38.88
CA ALA A 8 25.89 15.86 -37.44
C ALA A 8 24.84 16.63 -36.62
N ALA A 9 24.15 15.88 -35.75
CA ALA A 9 23.50 16.36 -34.55
C ALA A 9 24.51 16.96 -33.54
N LYS A 10 24.19 18.12 -32.97
CA LYS A 10 24.83 18.67 -31.78
C LYS A 10 23.87 19.60 -31.01
N GLU A 11 23.25 19.03 -29.98
CA GLU A 11 23.24 19.46 -28.57
C GLU A 11 23.36 20.97 -28.18
N LEU A 12 22.46 21.34 -27.22
CA LEU A 12 22.53 22.39 -26.17
C LEU A 12 22.27 23.85 -26.63
N SER A 13 21.57 24.72 -25.90
CA SER A 13 21.43 24.88 -24.45
C SER A 13 20.38 25.96 -24.10
N VAL A 14 19.59 25.70 -23.04
CA VAL A 14 19.25 26.60 -21.91
C VAL A 14 18.33 27.83 -22.06
N GLY A 15 17.30 27.82 -21.21
CA GLY A 15 16.57 28.96 -20.66
C GLY A 15 15.41 28.49 -19.77
N SER A 16 15.68 27.92 -18.59
CA SER A 16 15.56 28.56 -17.26
C SER A 16 14.16 29.11 -16.92
N GLY A 17 13.53 28.50 -15.92
CA GLY A 17 12.28 28.97 -15.32
C GLY A 17 11.77 28.03 -14.22
N HIS A 18 12.28 28.22 -13.00
CA HIS A 18 11.82 27.63 -11.74
C HIS A 18 10.28 27.68 -11.58
N SER A 19 9.65 26.61 -11.07
CA SER A 19 9.03 26.60 -9.73
C SER A 19 8.22 25.31 -9.48
N THR A 20 8.64 24.54 -8.46
CA THR A 20 7.75 24.06 -7.40
C THR A 20 6.43 23.37 -7.81
N SER A 21 6.48 22.09 -8.22
CA SER A 21 5.31 21.20 -8.19
C SER A 21 5.68 19.77 -7.79
N LYS A 22 6.54 19.66 -6.77
CA LYS A 22 6.65 18.49 -5.90
C LYS A 22 6.01 18.83 -4.56
N ARG A 23 4.76 18.41 -4.37
CA ARG A 23 4.05 18.07 -3.12
C ARG A 23 2.55 18.23 -3.39
N LEU A 24 1.71 17.38 -2.77
CA LEU A 24 0.25 17.30 -2.92
C LEU A 24 -0.30 16.30 -3.96
N PHE A 25 0.39 15.19 -4.19
CA PHE A 25 -0.28 13.92 -4.53
C PHE A 25 -0.02 12.92 -3.41
N GLU A 26 -0.26 13.40 -2.18
CA GLU A 26 -0.35 12.57 -0.99
C GLU A 26 -1.83 12.19 -0.84
N ASP A 27 -2.06 10.90 -0.62
CA ASP A 27 -3.28 10.33 -0.04
C ASP A 27 -4.47 10.00 -0.97
N GLN A 28 -4.34 8.91 -1.74
CA GLN A 28 -5.49 8.11 -2.22
C GLN A 28 -5.90 7.02 -1.21
N THR A 29 -5.54 7.16 0.06
CA THR A 29 -5.94 6.27 1.15
C THR A 29 -6.89 6.94 2.15
N VAL A 30 -7.75 7.82 1.67
CA VAL A 30 -8.90 8.26 2.46
C VAL A 30 -9.93 7.13 2.38
N SER A 31 -9.81 6.14 3.27
CA SER A 31 -10.78 5.05 3.47
C SER A 31 -12.20 5.61 3.43
N ALA A 32 -13.17 4.88 2.86
CA ALA A 32 -14.56 5.34 2.75
C ALA A 32 -15.13 5.85 4.08
N SER A 33 -14.65 5.34 5.21
CA SER A 33 -14.98 5.80 6.57
C SER A 33 -14.42 7.19 6.89
N VAL A 34 -13.22 7.51 6.39
CA VAL A 34 -12.59 8.82 6.54
C VAL A 34 -13.31 9.84 5.64
N VAL A 35 -13.63 9.48 4.39
CA VAL A 35 -14.46 10.33 3.52
C VAL A 35 -15.83 10.58 4.17
N PHE A 36 -16.45 9.57 4.76
CA PHE A 36 -17.69 9.71 5.51
C PHE A 36 -17.56 10.65 6.72
N LEU A 37 -16.50 10.54 7.52
CA LEU A 37 -16.23 11.45 8.64
C LEU A 37 -16.02 12.90 8.19
N TYR A 38 -15.27 13.13 7.12
CA TYR A 38 -15.01 14.48 6.61
C TYR A 38 -16.22 15.09 5.86
N VAL A 39 -17.06 14.27 5.24
CA VAL A 39 -18.33 14.70 4.63
C VAL A 39 -19.38 14.99 5.71
N ALA A 40 -19.47 14.17 6.76
CA ALA A 40 -20.29 14.44 7.94
C ALA A 40 -19.84 15.70 8.70
N ALA A 41 -18.54 15.99 8.74
CA ALA A 41 -17.98 17.22 9.30
C ALA A 41 -18.05 18.44 8.35
N GLY A 42 -18.60 18.30 7.14
CA GLY A 42 -18.76 19.40 6.17
C GLY A 42 -17.47 19.89 5.51
N LEU A 43 -16.34 19.20 5.69
CA LEU A 43 -15.01 19.68 5.29
C LEU A 43 -14.61 19.33 3.84
N VAL A 44 -15.30 18.39 3.18
CA VAL A 44 -14.90 17.89 1.83
C VAL A 44 -15.86 18.31 0.70
N SER A 45 -17.04 18.86 1.01
CA SER A 45 -18.08 19.20 0.02
C SER A 45 -17.72 20.36 -0.92
N HIS A 46 -16.66 21.13 -0.63
CA HIS A 46 -16.24 22.29 -1.43
C HIS A 46 -15.13 22.02 -2.45
N LEU A 47 -14.60 20.79 -2.54
CA LEU A 47 -13.47 20.48 -3.42
C LEU A 47 -13.95 19.83 -4.73
N PRO A 48 -13.79 20.50 -5.89
CA PRO A 48 -14.32 20.04 -7.18
C PRO A 48 -13.78 18.67 -7.62
N LYS A 49 -12.61 18.26 -7.10
CA LYS A 49 -11.95 16.98 -7.39
C LYS A 49 -12.74 15.74 -6.92
N TYR A 50 -13.62 15.88 -5.91
CA TYR A 50 -14.33 14.75 -5.30
C TYR A 50 -15.78 14.60 -5.78
N ARG A 51 -16.29 15.57 -6.55
CA ARG A 51 -17.66 15.58 -7.09
C ARG A 51 -17.95 14.38 -8.00
N LEU A 52 -16.98 14.00 -8.83
CA LEU A 52 -17.09 12.88 -9.78
C LEU A 52 -17.08 11.50 -9.10
N THR A 53 -16.32 11.35 -8.01
CA THR A 53 -16.26 10.11 -7.21
C THR A 53 -17.55 9.87 -6.44
N ILE A 54 -18.17 10.95 -5.96
CA ILE A 54 -19.46 10.93 -5.28
C ILE A 54 -20.59 10.55 -6.26
N GLU A 55 -20.56 11.07 -7.49
CA GLU A 55 -21.62 10.84 -8.48
C GLU A 55 -21.67 9.40 -9.01
N LYS A 56 -20.53 8.72 -9.11
CA LYS A 56 -20.43 7.33 -9.59
C LYS A 56 -20.70 6.29 -8.49
N ASN A 57 -20.74 6.69 -7.23
CA ASN A 57 -20.89 5.77 -6.11
C ASN A 57 -22.31 5.86 -5.52
N GLN A 58 -23.14 4.86 -5.82
CA GLN A 58 -24.53 4.76 -5.37
C GLN A 58 -24.66 4.84 -3.85
N GLN A 59 -23.72 4.26 -3.10
CA GLN A 59 -23.71 4.27 -1.64
C GLN A 59 -23.40 5.66 -1.08
N LEU A 60 -22.48 6.40 -1.71
CA LEU A 60 -22.19 7.79 -1.34
C LEU A 60 -23.38 8.72 -1.60
N LYS A 61 -24.18 8.48 -2.66
CA LYS A 61 -25.44 9.21 -2.88
C LYS A 61 -26.44 8.99 -1.76
N VAL A 62 -26.62 7.74 -1.32
CA VAL A 62 -27.52 7.42 -0.19
C VAL A 62 -27.04 8.11 1.09
N ASN A 63 -25.73 8.07 1.38
CA ASN A 63 -25.16 8.74 2.55
C ASN A 63 -25.33 10.27 2.50
N LEU A 64 -25.22 10.88 1.32
CA LEU A 64 -25.44 12.32 1.15
C LEU A 64 -26.91 12.73 1.30
N MET A 65 -27.84 11.92 0.79
CA MET A 65 -29.28 12.14 1.01
C MET A 65 -29.66 12.05 2.49
N LEU A 66 -29.08 11.07 3.20
CA LEU A 66 -29.24 10.93 4.66
C LEU A 66 -28.67 12.12 5.42
N LEU A 67 -27.50 12.63 5.02
CA LEU A 67 -26.89 13.80 5.66
C LEU A 67 -27.69 15.09 5.42
N ASP A 68 -28.32 15.24 4.25
CA ASP A 68 -29.19 16.38 3.95
C ASP A 68 -30.49 16.34 4.78
N GLU A 69 -31.09 15.16 4.94
CA GLU A 69 -32.22 14.98 5.86
C GLU A 69 -31.83 15.27 7.32
N LEU A 70 -30.70 14.75 7.78
CA LEU A 70 -30.21 14.99 9.14
C LEU A 70 -29.89 16.48 9.39
N ARG A 71 -29.47 17.21 8.36
CA ARG A 71 -29.20 18.66 8.43
C ARG A 71 -30.48 19.50 8.55
N SER A 72 -31.61 18.98 8.09
CA SER A 72 -32.94 19.60 8.17
C SER A 72 -33.63 19.37 9.53
N VAL A 73 -33.10 18.46 10.35
CA VAL A 73 -33.66 18.14 11.67
C VAL A 73 -33.41 19.30 12.64
N SER A 74 -34.49 19.96 13.05
CA SER A 74 -34.48 21.08 13.99
C SER A 74 -34.99 20.72 15.40
N SER A 75 -35.53 19.51 15.60
CA SER A 75 -36.05 19.05 16.88
C SER A 75 -35.80 17.56 17.14
N LEU A 76 -35.74 17.18 18.42
CA LEU A 76 -35.46 15.80 18.84
C LEU A 76 -36.55 14.79 18.39
N ASP A 77 -37.80 15.24 18.24
CA ASP A 77 -38.90 14.39 17.74
C ASP A 77 -38.79 14.08 16.23
N GLN A 78 -38.07 14.89 15.46
CA GLN A 78 -37.82 14.63 14.04
C GLN A 78 -36.66 13.64 13.85
N LEU A 79 -35.67 13.67 14.76
CA LEU A 79 -34.55 12.75 14.78
C LEU A 79 -35.00 11.29 15.01
N THR A 80 -35.99 11.09 15.89
CA THR A 80 -36.54 9.75 16.17
C THR A 80 -37.25 9.16 14.95
N GLY A 81 -37.89 9.98 14.11
CA GLY A 81 -38.51 9.58 12.85
C GLY A 81 -37.51 9.08 11.81
N VAL A 82 -36.41 9.83 11.59
CA VAL A 82 -35.33 9.46 10.65
C VAL A 82 -34.61 8.18 11.10
N LEU A 83 -34.38 8.03 12.41
CA LEU A 83 -33.81 6.80 12.99
C LEU A 83 -34.78 5.61 12.90
N ALA A 84 -36.10 5.86 13.05
CA ALA A 84 -37.13 4.83 12.94
C ALA A 84 -37.37 4.37 11.49
N ALA A 85 -37.10 5.20 10.48
CA ALA A 85 -37.13 4.80 9.08
C ALA A 85 -35.93 3.91 8.70
N ASN A 86 -34.81 4.02 9.44
CA ASN A 86 -33.53 3.37 9.13
C ASN A 86 -33.07 2.38 10.22
N LYS A 87 -34.02 1.72 10.90
CA LYS A 87 -33.76 0.85 12.07
C LYS A 87 -32.64 -0.17 11.87
N LEU A 88 -32.60 -0.80 10.69
CA LEU A 88 -31.62 -1.85 10.40
C LEU A 88 -30.21 -1.28 10.24
N TRP A 89 -30.08 -0.12 9.60
CA TRP A 89 -28.80 0.56 9.41
C TRP A 89 -28.25 1.09 10.74
N VAL A 90 -29.11 1.70 11.57
CA VAL A 90 -28.75 2.19 12.91
C VAL A 90 -28.35 1.04 13.83
N ALA A 91 -29.11 -0.06 13.82
CA ALA A 91 -28.77 -1.25 14.60
C ALA A 91 -27.42 -1.84 14.19
N CYS A 92 -27.13 -1.96 12.88
CA CYS A 92 -25.82 -2.39 12.39
C CYS A 92 -24.69 -1.46 12.83
N HIS A 93 -24.89 -0.14 12.78
CA HIS A 93 -23.89 0.82 13.23
C HIS A 93 -23.63 0.73 14.74
N LEU A 94 -24.66 0.54 15.56
CA LEU A 94 -24.52 0.36 17.00
C LEU A 94 -23.80 -0.96 17.34
N VAL A 95 -24.05 -2.03 16.59
CA VAL A 95 -23.33 -3.31 16.73
C VAL A 95 -21.87 -3.18 16.29
N LEU A 96 -21.58 -2.46 15.21
CA LEU A 96 -20.20 -2.22 14.79
C LEU A 96 -19.43 -1.37 15.80
N LEU A 97 -20.07 -0.35 16.39
CA LEU A 97 -19.48 0.47 17.45
C LEU A 97 -19.26 -0.34 18.74
N SER A 98 -20.17 -1.25 19.10
CA SER A 98 -19.99 -2.12 20.27
C SER A 98 -18.87 -3.14 20.05
N LEU A 99 -18.72 -3.70 18.85
CA LEU A 99 -17.61 -4.58 18.50
C LEU A 99 -16.27 -3.84 18.46
N LEU A 100 -16.24 -2.60 17.96
CA LEU A 100 -15.02 -1.78 17.94
C LEU A 100 -14.56 -1.39 19.35
N THR A 101 -15.51 -1.03 20.22
CA THR A 101 -15.22 -0.71 21.63
C THR A 101 -14.78 -1.95 22.40
N LEU A 102 -15.40 -3.11 22.16
CA LEU A 102 -14.98 -4.39 22.73
C LEU A 102 -13.58 -4.79 22.24
N TRP A 103 -13.28 -4.61 20.95
CA TRP A 103 -11.92 -4.79 20.42
C TRP A 103 -10.92 -3.83 21.07
N ALA A 104 -11.26 -2.56 21.25
CA ALA A 104 -10.38 -1.59 21.91
C ALA A 104 -10.15 -1.91 23.40
N LEU A 105 -11.17 -2.42 24.10
CA LEU A 105 -11.08 -2.85 25.50
C LEU A 105 -10.26 -4.14 25.67
N THR A 106 -10.39 -5.07 24.72
CA THR A 106 -9.64 -6.36 24.72
C THR A 106 -8.22 -6.22 24.18
N SER A 107 -7.97 -5.26 23.29
CA SER A 107 -6.64 -4.94 22.77
C SER A 107 -5.73 -4.28 23.83
N ARG A 108 -6.27 -3.95 25.01
CA ARG A 108 -5.51 -3.48 26.17
C ARG A 108 -5.25 -4.56 27.20
N SER A 109 -4.86 -5.76 26.76
CA SER A 109 -4.27 -6.76 27.66
C SER A 109 -3.30 -7.68 26.93
N SER A 110 -2.14 -7.16 26.55
CA SER A 110 -0.93 -7.97 26.36
C SER A 110 0.33 -7.15 26.65
N SER A 111 0.50 -6.73 27.91
CA SER A 111 1.80 -6.25 28.36
C SER A 111 2.12 -6.81 29.76
N SER A 112 2.78 -7.96 29.80
CA SER A 112 3.66 -8.30 30.93
C SER A 112 4.74 -9.31 30.52
N THR A 113 5.95 -8.83 30.27
CA THR A 113 7.15 -9.43 30.88
C THR A 113 8.21 -8.34 31.00
N SER A 114 8.51 -7.99 32.24
CA SER A 114 9.52 -7.02 32.67
C SER A 114 10.93 -7.62 32.58
N THR A 115 11.81 -6.98 31.81
CA THR A 115 13.27 -7.08 31.97
C THR A 115 13.82 -5.65 32.07
N PRO A 116 14.69 -5.30 33.04
CA PRO A 116 15.15 -3.93 33.20
C PRO A 116 16.12 -3.57 32.08
N ARG A 117 15.82 -2.53 31.28
CA ARG A 117 16.75 -1.96 30.29
C ARG A 117 16.94 -0.46 30.57
N PRO A 118 18.16 0.09 30.40
CA PRO A 118 18.49 1.43 30.89
C PRO A 118 17.78 2.51 30.09
N SER A 119 17.42 3.57 30.79
CA SER A 119 16.65 4.75 30.40
C SER A 119 16.98 5.28 28.98
N ARG A 120 16.00 5.23 28.06
CA ARG A 120 16.00 6.06 26.84
C ARG A 120 15.14 7.30 27.06
N LYS A 121 15.72 8.46 26.74
CA LYS A 121 15.10 9.79 26.77
C LYS A 121 13.98 9.90 25.72
N PRO A 122 13.02 10.84 25.89
CA PRO A 122 11.79 10.88 25.10
C PRO A 122 12.07 11.24 23.63
N ASP A 123 11.34 10.57 22.75
CA ASP A 123 11.59 10.48 21.32
C ASP A 123 11.49 11.80 20.56
N SER A 124 12.54 12.07 19.80
CA SER A 124 12.57 13.01 18.68
C SER A 124 11.68 12.49 17.55
N LYS A 125 10.96 13.41 16.90
CA LYS A 125 10.08 13.19 15.74
C LYS A 125 10.64 12.14 14.76
N MET A 126 9.93 11.01 14.61
CA MET A 126 10.22 9.96 13.63
C MET A 126 9.79 10.43 12.22
N THR A 127 10.66 11.16 11.52
CA THR A 127 10.64 11.13 10.06
C THR A 127 11.19 9.77 9.61
N PRO A 128 10.52 9.02 8.71
CA PRO A 128 11.09 7.78 8.20
C PRO A 128 12.39 8.10 7.47
N ASP A 129 13.48 7.49 7.91
CA ASP A 129 14.80 7.66 7.28
C ASP A 129 14.71 7.36 5.79
N PRO A 130 15.38 8.14 4.92
CA PRO A 130 15.45 7.84 3.50
C PRO A 130 16.03 6.43 3.32
N VAL A 131 15.30 5.56 2.62
CA VAL A 131 15.80 4.23 2.24
C VAL A 131 17.04 4.44 1.38
N LYS A 132 18.23 4.18 1.93
CA LYS A 132 19.48 4.14 1.17
C LYS A 132 19.51 2.84 0.40
N LEU A 133 19.33 2.92 -0.92
CA LEU A 133 19.43 1.78 -1.81
C LEU A 133 20.85 1.67 -2.36
N ASP A 134 21.40 0.48 -2.32
CA ASP A 134 22.68 0.16 -2.97
C ASP A 134 22.51 0.03 -4.49
N SER A 135 23.61 0.11 -5.23
CA SER A 135 23.59 -0.09 -6.68
C SER A 135 23.01 -1.47 -7.04
N PRO A 136 22.10 -1.56 -8.02
CA PRO A 136 21.56 -2.83 -8.48
C PRO A 136 22.66 -3.80 -8.91
N LYS A 137 22.56 -5.06 -8.48
CA LYS A 137 23.45 -6.14 -8.92
C LYS A 137 22.72 -7.04 -9.93
N ASP A 138 23.49 -7.61 -10.85
CA ASP A 138 23.02 -8.58 -11.86
C ASP A 138 23.51 -10.01 -11.57
N THR A 139 23.76 -10.34 -10.30
CA THR A 139 24.16 -11.70 -9.90
C THR A 139 23.10 -12.71 -10.33
N PRO A 140 23.44 -13.75 -11.10
CA PRO A 140 22.49 -14.78 -11.48
C PRO A 140 22.16 -15.66 -10.27
N PHE A 141 20.87 -15.93 -10.07
CA PHE A 141 20.37 -16.87 -9.06
C PHE A 141 19.55 -17.96 -9.74
N THR A 142 19.85 -19.21 -9.44
CA THR A 142 18.93 -20.31 -9.77
C THR A 142 17.78 -20.34 -8.75
N PRO A 143 16.61 -20.91 -9.10
CA PRO A 143 15.52 -21.10 -8.14
C PRO A 143 15.92 -21.91 -6.90
N GLN A 144 16.88 -22.84 -7.07
CA GLN A 144 17.41 -23.69 -5.98
C GLN A 144 18.37 -22.92 -5.06
N GLU A 145 19.13 -21.97 -5.57
CA GLU A 145 19.93 -21.07 -4.73
C GLU A 145 19.03 -20.07 -4.02
N LEU A 146 18.03 -19.52 -4.71
CA LEU A 146 17.11 -18.55 -4.14
C LEU A 146 16.34 -19.14 -2.94
N SER A 147 15.93 -20.42 -3.00
CA SER A 147 15.18 -21.08 -1.93
C SER A 147 15.94 -21.19 -0.61
N GLN A 148 17.27 -21.04 -0.62
CA GLN A 148 18.09 -21.03 0.60
C GLN A 148 17.97 -19.73 1.41
N PHE A 149 17.33 -18.70 0.85
CA PHE A 149 17.14 -17.37 1.43
C PHE A 149 15.67 -17.12 1.82
N ASP A 150 15.00 -18.14 2.37
CA ASP A 150 13.61 -18.09 2.83
C ASP A 150 13.43 -17.49 4.24
N GLY A 151 14.54 -17.21 4.92
CA GLY A 151 14.56 -16.66 6.28
C GLY A 151 14.41 -17.68 7.40
N SER A 152 14.37 -18.98 7.09
CA SER A 152 14.44 -20.06 8.10
C SER A 152 15.71 -19.99 8.94
N ASP A 153 16.82 -19.62 8.31
CA ASP A 153 18.08 -19.33 8.97
C ASP A 153 18.18 -17.83 9.34
N PRO A 154 18.23 -17.48 10.64
CA PRO A 154 18.31 -16.09 11.08
C PRO A 154 19.65 -15.42 10.72
N SER A 155 20.70 -16.20 10.42
CA SER A 155 22.01 -15.68 10.00
C SER A 155 22.05 -15.32 8.52
N LYS A 156 21.11 -15.84 7.71
CA LYS A 156 21.02 -15.56 6.28
C LYS A 156 20.05 -14.42 5.98
N PRO A 157 20.29 -13.65 4.90
CA PRO A 157 19.33 -12.67 4.41
C PRO A 157 18.09 -13.35 3.82
N ILE A 158 17.04 -12.57 3.60
CA ILE A 158 15.76 -13.03 3.03
C ILE A 158 15.59 -12.37 1.67
N TYR A 159 15.40 -13.20 0.65
CA TYR A 159 15.26 -12.74 -0.73
C TYR A 159 13.87 -13.07 -1.28
N VAL A 160 13.36 -12.20 -2.14
CA VAL A 160 12.12 -12.41 -2.89
C VAL A 160 12.37 -12.04 -4.34
N ALA A 161 11.95 -12.89 -5.27
CA ALA A 161 11.99 -12.58 -6.68
C ALA A 161 10.61 -12.12 -7.20
N ILE A 162 10.63 -11.11 -8.08
CA ILE A 162 9.44 -10.60 -8.77
C ILE A 162 9.82 -10.27 -10.21
N LYS A 163 9.12 -10.87 -11.18
CA LYS A 163 9.45 -10.87 -12.62
C LYS A 163 10.90 -11.24 -12.87
N GLY A 164 11.42 -12.21 -12.11
CA GLY A 164 12.83 -12.63 -12.17
C GLY A 164 13.84 -11.62 -11.61
N ILE A 165 13.43 -10.51 -11.00
CA ILE A 165 14.33 -9.58 -10.30
C ILE A 165 14.39 -9.97 -8.82
N VAL A 166 15.58 -10.18 -8.27
CA VAL A 166 15.78 -10.60 -6.89
C VAL A 166 16.00 -9.37 -5.99
N PHE A 167 15.18 -9.25 -4.95
CA PHE A 167 15.21 -8.17 -3.98
C PHE A 167 15.62 -8.68 -2.59
N ASP A 168 16.46 -7.90 -1.90
CA ASP A 168 16.77 -8.13 -0.49
C ASP A 168 15.73 -7.49 0.42
N VAL A 169 14.94 -8.35 1.07
CA VAL A 169 13.87 -7.95 2.00
C VAL A 169 14.23 -8.23 3.47
N SER A 170 15.51 -8.47 3.76
CA SER A 170 16.01 -8.78 5.11
C SER A 170 15.66 -7.73 6.16
N SER A 171 15.48 -6.48 5.75
CA SER A 171 15.04 -5.36 6.59
C SER A 171 13.61 -5.50 7.13
N LYS A 172 12.82 -6.43 6.56
CA LYS A 172 11.42 -6.71 6.89
C LYS A 172 11.20 -8.18 7.27
N ARG A 173 12.09 -8.72 8.10
CA ARG A 173 12.04 -10.10 8.59
C ARG A 173 10.75 -10.43 9.37
N ASP A 174 10.11 -9.44 9.98
CA ASP A 174 8.78 -9.57 10.60
C ASP A 174 7.66 -9.90 9.59
N VAL A 175 7.82 -9.51 8.33
CA VAL A 175 6.81 -9.69 7.27
C VAL A 175 7.13 -10.90 6.38
N TYR A 176 8.41 -11.08 6.03
CA TYR A 176 8.86 -12.13 5.10
C TYR A 176 9.52 -13.33 5.78
N GLY A 177 9.95 -13.19 7.05
CA GLY A 177 10.52 -14.30 7.81
C GLY A 177 9.46 -15.30 8.30
N PRO A 178 9.89 -16.39 8.95
CA PRO A 178 8.98 -17.43 9.44
C PRO A 178 7.85 -16.87 10.31
N GLY A 179 6.61 -17.23 9.97
CA GLY A 179 5.40 -16.73 10.64
C GLY A 179 4.89 -15.37 10.15
N GLY A 180 5.62 -14.69 9.26
CA GLY A 180 5.19 -13.46 8.61
C GLY A 180 4.11 -13.69 7.54
N SER A 181 3.28 -12.67 7.28
CA SER A 181 2.16 -12.78 6.33
C SER A 181 2.59 -12.98 4.87
N TYR A 182 3.79 -12.54 4.51
CA TYR A 182 4.35 -12.68 3.15
C TYR A 182 5.46 -13.73 3.09
N HIS A 183 5.63 -14.55 4.13
CA HIS A 183 6.63 -15.61 4.17
C HIS A 183 6.54 -16.59 3.00
N VAL A 184 5.35 -16.78 2.44
CA VAL A 184 5.11 -17.65 1.27
C VAL A 184 5.97 -17.31 0.05
N PHE A 185 6.41 -16.06 -0.08
CA PHE A 185 7.25 -15.59 -1.18
C PHE A 185 8.75 -15.60 -0.87
N ALA A 186 9.14 -15.82 0.38
CA ALA A 186 10.53 -15.84 0.78
C ALA A 186 11.27 -17.01 0.10
N GLY A 187 12.42 -16.70 -0.49
CA GLY A 187 13.24 -17.64 -1.26
C GLY A 187 12.62 -18.08 -2.59
N LYS A 188 11.58 -17.40 -3.08
CA LYS A 188 10.86 -17.80 -4.32
C LYS A 188 10.59 -16.61 -5.23
N ASP A 189 10.20 -16.92 -6.46
CA ASP A 189 9.59 -15.94 -7.35
C ASP A 189 8.07 -15.91 -7.12
N GLY A 190 7.59 -14.80 -6.55
CA GLY A 190 6.20 -14.59 -6.20
C GLY A 190 5.37 -13.89 -7.27
N SER A 191 5.84 -13.81 -8.52
CA SER A 191 5.23 -12.99 -9.58
C SER A 191 3.73 -13.23 -9.74
N LYS A 192 3.31 -14.49 -9.85
CA LYS A 192 1.90 -14.82 -10.06
C LYS A 192 1.05 -14.43 -8.84
N GLY A 193 1.48 -14.81 -7.64
CA GLY A 193 0.79 -14.52 -6.40
C GLY A 193 0.63 -13.01 -6.16
N LEU A 194 1.69 -12.23 -6.43
CA LEU A 194 1.62 -10.77 -6.29
C LEU A 194 0.68 -10.11 -7.29
N GLY A 195 0.68 -10.57 -8.55
CA GLY A 195 -0.27 -10.10 -9.56
C GLY A 195 -1.73 -10.42 -9.20
N LYS A 196 -1.99 -11.65 -8.74
CA LYS A 196 -3.31 -12.09 -8.27
C LYS A 196 -3.71 -11.53 -6.90
N SER A 197 -2.80 -10.85 -6.21
CA SER A 197 -2.96 -10.49 -4.78
C SER A 197 -3.30 -11.72 -3.90
N SER A 198 -2.69 -12.86 -4.17
CA SER A 198 -2.89 -14.14 -3.49
C SER A 198 -1.67 -14.51 -2.65
N LEU A 199 -1.90 -14.89 -1.39
CA LEU A 199 -0.87 -15.40 -0.47
C LEU A 199 -0.84 -16.94 -0.39
N LYS A 200 -1.47 -17.60 -1.35
CA LYS A 200 -1.53 -19.06 -1.39
C LYS A 200 -0.18 -19.64 -1.87
N PRO A 201 0.33 -20.71 -1.22
CA PRO A 201 1.58 -21.35 -1.65
C PRO A 201 1.59 -21.80 -3.10
N GLU A 202 0.45 -22.25 -3.64
CA GLU A 202 0.34 -22.66 -5.04
C GLU A 202 0.48 -21.51 -6.06
N ASP A 203 0.24 -20.27 -5.64
CA ASP A 203 0.38 -19.09 -6.50
C ASP A 203 1.79 -18.44 -6.39
N ALA A 204 2.64 -18.90 -5.47
CA ALA A 204 4.03 -18.42 -5.31
C ALA A 204 4.97 -19.05 -6.35
N VAL A 205 4.69 -18.78 -7.62
CA VAL A 205 5.41 -19.32 -8.78
C VAL A 205 5.86 -18.20 -9.74
N PRO A 206 6.96 -18.43 -10.49
CA PRO A 206 7.49 -17.47 -11.46
C PRO A 206 6.60 -17.29 -12.69
N ASP A 207 5.75 -18.26 -13.03
CA ASP A 207 4.93 -18.18 -14.23
C ASP A 207 3.72 -17.25 -14.03
N TYR A 208 3.81 -16.04 -14.58
CA TYR A 208 2.76 -15.03 -14.58
C TYR A 208 2.08 -14.88 -15.96
N SER A 209 2.29 -15.81 -16.90
CA SER A 209 1.68 -15.76 -18.24
C SER A 209 0.16 -15.86 -18.23
N SER A 210 -0.39 -16.51 -17.20
CA SER A 210 -1.83 -16.70 -16.99
C SER A 210 -2.56 -15.49 -16.38
N LEU A 211 -1.84 -14.40 -16.07
CA LEU A 211 -2.44 -13.20 -15.50
C LEU A 211 -3.20 -12.38 -16.54
N SER A 212 -4.31 -11.79 -16.14
CA SER A 212 -5.03 -10.77 -16.89
C SER A 212 -4.25 -9.45 -16.97
N GLN A 213 -4.64 -8.54 -17.87
CA GLN A 213 -4.00 -7.22 -17.99
C GLN A 213 -4.07 -6.39 -16.69
N GLU A 214 -5.16 -6.52 -15.93
CA GLU A 214 -5.34 -5.83 -14.66
C GLU A 214 -4.37 -6.38 -13.60
N GLU A 215 -4.24 -7.70 -13.50
CA GLU A 215 -3.31 -8.37 -12.58
C GLU A 215 -1.84 -8.11 -12.96
N LEU A 216 -1.54 -8.03 -14.26
CA LEU A 216 -0.20 -7.63 -14.74
C LEU A 216 0.14 -6.20 -14.31
N LYS A 217 -0.83 -5.28 -14.36
CA LYS A 217 -0.63 -3.92 -13.85
C LYS A 217 -0.33 -3.92 -12.35
N VAL A 218 -1.06 -4.72 -11.57
CA VAL A 218 -0.81 -4.89 -10.13
C VAL A 218 0.61 -5.43 -9.89
N LEU A 219 1.03 -6.43 -10.66
CA LEU A 219 2.39 -6.97 -10.60
C LEU A 219 3.46 -5.91 -10.92
N ASP A 220 3.24 -5.07 -11.93
CA ASP A 220 4.16 -3.98 -12.27
C ASP A 220 4.23 -2.91 -11.17
N ASP A 221 3.10 -2.60 -10.54
CA ASP A 221 3.02 -1.71 -9.38
C ASP A 221 3.82 -2.29 -8.20
N TRP A 222 3.74 -3.61 -7.96
CA TRP A 222 4.56 -4.31 -6.96
C TRP A 222 6.05 -4.20 -7.28
N VAL A 223 6.47 -4.44 -8.52
CA VAL A 223 7.88 -4.29 -8.92
C VAL A 223 8.36 -2.86 -8.71
N ALA A 224 7.57 -1.86 -9.08
CA ALA A 224 7.91 -0.46 -8.88
C ALA A 224 8.00 -0.08 -7.39
N PHE A 225 7.14 -0.66 -6.54
CA PHE A 225 7.22 -0.51 -5.09
C PHE A 225 8.51 -1.12 -4.53
N PHE A 226 8.84 -2.35 -4.91
CA PHE A 226 10.03 -3.05 -4.43
C PHE A 226 11.32 -2.34 -4.83
N LYS A 227 11.43 -1.86 -6.08
CA LYS A 227 12.57 -1.08 -6.57
C LYS A 227 12.86 0.19 -5.77
N LYS A 228 11.87 0.75 -5.07
CA LYS A 228 12.01 1.97 -4.24
C LYS A 228 12.35 1.66 -2.79
N ARG A 229 12.19 0.42 -2.34
CA ARG A 229 12.24 0.03 -0.92
C ARG A 229 13.30 -1.01 -0.59
N TYR A 230 13.75 -1.77 -1.59
CA TYR A 230 14.65 -2.89 -1.41
C TYR A 230 15.77 -2.86 -2.44
N ASN A 231 16.93 -3.35 -2.02
CA ASN A 231 18.09 -3.49 -2.88
C ASN A 231 17.84 -4.60 -3.91
N ILE A 232 18.19 -4.33 -5.16
CA ILE A 232 18.22 -5.35 -6.21
C ILE A 232 19.56 -6.05 -6.12
N ILE A 233 19.55 -7.34 -5.83
CA ILE A 233 20.77 -8.12 -5.62
C ILE A 233 21.09 -9.08 -6.76
N GLY A 234 20.16 -9.27 -7.71
CA GLY A 234 20.38 -10.15 -8.83
C GLY A 234 19.14 -10.40 -9.67
N LYS A 235 19.24 -11.42 -10.53
CA LYS A 235 18.17 -11.91 -11.40
C LYS A 235 18.07 -13.42 -11.34
N VAL A 236 16.85 -13.93 -11.41
CA VAL A 236 16.60 -15.36 -11.51
C VAL A 236 16.89 -15.82 -12.93
N VAL A 237 17.76 -16.82 -13.08
CA VAL A 237 18.05 -17.48 -14.34
C VAL A 237 17.37 -18.85 -14.35
N GLN A 238 16.61 -19.14 -15.41
CA GLN A 238 16.09 -20.49 -15.61
C GLN A 238 17.25 -21.38 -16.05
N SER A 239 17.48 -22.45 -15.27
CA SER A 239 18.54 -23.44 -15.50
C SER A 239 18.19 -24.40 -16.62
#